data_AF-A0A0A0BPU7-F1
#
_entry.id   AF-A0A0A0BPU7-F1
#
_cell.length_a   1.000
_cell.length_b   1.000
_cell.length_c   1.000
_cell.angle_alpha   90.00
_cell.angle_beta   90.00
_cell.angle_gamma   90.00
#
_symmetry.space_group_name_H-M   'P 1'
#
loop_
_entity.id
_entity.type
_entity.pdbx_description
1 polymer ?
#
loop_
_entity_poly.entity_id
_entity_poly.type
_entity_poly.pdbx_seq_one_letter_code
_entity_poly.pdbx_strand_id
1 'polypeptide(L)'
;MSTATTVAPTRVEPAYRGFEVRVARTRRLSPSFLRMTFTGPDLADFGTAGLDQRIKLVLPAACGAPVDVARFTDPDWFSAWRQLPDEQRNPLRTYTVRAVRPYEHEVDVDVVLHGVDPGAVTTRGCGLAQLIGCACAAPAGPAVRWC
;
A
#
# COMPACT_ATOMS: atom_id res chain seq x y z
N MET A 1 -2.98 33.33 40.88
CA MET A 1 -3.71 32.30 40.12
C MET A 1 -2.73 31.73 39.09
N SER A 2 -2.29 30.49 39.28
CA SER A 2 -1.24 29.86 38.45
C SER A 2 -1.90 29.08 37.32
N THR A 3 -1.61 29.44 36.07
CA THR A 3 -2.07 28.71 34.89
C THR A 3 -1.27 27.42 34.75
N ALA A 4 -1.94 26.27 34.82
CA ALA A 4 -1.34 24.98 34.50
C ALA A 4 -1.25 24.83 32.98
N THR A 5 -0.05 24.59 32.48
CA THR A 5 0.18 24.19 31.09
C THR A 5 -0.34 22.76 30.92
N THR A 6 -1.41 22.60 30.14
CA THR A 6 -1.84 21.29 29.66
C THR A 6 -0.78 20.74 28.71
N VAL A 7 -0.06 19.70 29.12
CA VAL A 7 0.77 18.90 28.21
C VAL A 7 -0.20 18.14 27.31
N ALA A 8 -0.14 18.41 26.00
CA ALA A 8 -0.89 17.65 25.01
C ALA A 8 -0.51 16.16 25.14
N PRO A 9 -1.48 15.23 25.12
CA PRO A 9 -1.17 13.82 25.21
C PRO A 9 -0.24 13.43 24.04
N THR A 10 0.89 12.80 24.36
CA THR A 10 1.74 12.17 23.35
C THR A 10 0.88 11.13 22.63
N ARG A 11 0.54 11.38 21.37
CA ARG A 11 -0.14 10.39 20.54
C ARG A 11 0.84 9.22 20.40
N VAL A 12 0.59 8.15 21.16
CA VAL A 12 1.23 6.85 20.89
C VAL A 12 0.54 6.33 19.64
N GLU A 13 0.89 6.90 18.50
CA GLU A 13 0.42 6.41 17.22
C GLU A 13 0.90 4.96 17.10
N PRO A 14 0.01 4.00 16.77
CA PRO A 14 0.50 2.77 16.25
C PRO A 14 1.20 3.12 14.94
N ALA A 15 2.53 3.09 14.93
CA ALA A 15 3.36 3.27 13.73
C ALA A 15 3.07 2.22 12.64
N TYR A 16 2.24 1.22 12.96
CA TYR A 16 1.86 0.08 12.12
C TYR A 16 0.36 -0.14 12.19
N ARG A 17 -0.42 0.65 11.45
CA ARG A 17 -1.86 0.43 11.23
C ARG A 17 -2.19 0.34 9.74
N GLY A 18 -3.38 -0.15 9.43
CA GLY A 18 -3.98 -0.07 8.10
C GLY A 18 -4.26 1.37 7.70
N PHE A 19 -3.98 1.68 6.44
CA PHE A 19 -4.33 2.94 5.78
C PHE A 19 -5.20 2.61 4.57
N GLU A 20 -6.43 3.14 4.54
CA GLU A 20 -7.27 3.02 3.36
C GLU A 20 -6.74 3.98 2.29
N VAL A 21 -6.40 3.43 1.13
CA VAL A 21 -5.81 4.20 0.03
C VAL A 21 -6.41 3.81 -1.29
N ARG A 22 -6.41 4.76 -2.21
CA ARG A 22 -6.62 4.53 -3.65
C ARG A 22 -5.38 4.96 -4.41
N VAL A 23 -5.18 4.41 -5.61
CA VAL A 23 -4.10 4.86 -6.47
C VAL A 23 -4.53 6.18 -7.11
N ALA A 24 -3.80 7.26 -6.85
CA ALA A 24 -4.02 8.58 -7.42
C ALA A 24 -3.44 8.69 -8.83
N ARG A 25 -2.21 8.20 -9.00
CA ARG A 25 -1.42 8.33 -10.23
C ARG A 25 -0.49 7.14 -10.40
N THR A 26 -0.14 6.84 -11.63
CA THR A 26 0.97 5.95 -11.97
C THR A 26 1.92 6.59 -12.97
N ARG A 27 3.21 6.27 -12.86
CA ARG A 27 4.25 6.78 -13.76
C ARG A 27 5.25 5.67 -14.07
N ARG A 28 5.41 5.34 -15.36
CA ARG A 28 6.47 4.43 -15.81
C ARG A 28 7.82 5.12 -15.65
N LEU A 29 8.72 4.51 -14.87
CA LEU A 29 10.09 5.01 -14.64
C LEU A 29 11.08 4.36 -15.61
N SER A 30 10.86 3.10 -15.94
CA SER A 30 11.65 2.32 -16.89
C SER A 30 10.78 1.19 -17.47
N PRO A 31 11.28 0.38 -18.43
CA PRO A 31 10.56 -0.80 -18.89
C PRO A 31 10.15 -1.76 -17.77
N SER A 32 10.85 -1.80 -16.64
CA SER A 32 10.56 -2.75 -15.54
C SER A 32 10.13 -2.08 -14.24
N PHE A 33 10.03 -0.75 -14.18
CA PHE A 33 9.64 -0.02 -12.96
C PHE A 33 8.46 0.92 -13.18
N LEU A 34 7.49 0.85 -12.28
CA LEU A 34 6.35 1.74 -12.20
C LEU A 34 6.32 2.40 -10.83
N ARG A 35 6.21 3.72 -10.80
CA ARG A 35 5.84 4.46 -9.59
C ARG A 35 4.33 4.48 -9.45
N MET A 36 3.82 4.02 -8.33
CA MET A 36 2.44 4.18 -7.91
C MET A 36 2.36 5.24 -6.82
N THR A 37 1.51 6.25 -7.01
CA THR A 37 1.19 7.22 -5.97
C THR A 37 -0.15 6.84 -5.36
N PHE A 38 -0.14 6.52 -4.07
CA PHE A 38 -1.33 6.28 -3.26
C PHE A 38 -1.81 7.58 -2.61
N THR A 39 -3.12 7.72 -2.46
CA THR A 39 -3.76 8.82 -1.71
C THR A 39 -4.91 8.31 -0.84
N GLY A 40 -5.14 8.97 0.28
CA GLY A 40 -6.22 8.67 1.23
C GLY A 40 -6.15 9.63 2.42
N PRO A 41 -7.29 10.01 3.03
CA PRO A 41 -7.33 11.04 4.09
C PRO A 41 -6.40 10.69 5.27
N ASP A 42 -6.30 9.41 5.59
CA ASP A 42 -5.47 8.88 6.67
C ASP A 42 -3.96 9.03 6.43
N LEU A 43 -3.51 9.35 5.22
CA LEU A 43 -2.09 9.51 4.90
C LEU A 43 -1.49 10.82 5.47
N ALA A 44 -2.32 11.71 6.02
CA ALA A 44 -1.85 12.82 6.86
C ALA A 44 -1.02 12.32 8.07
N ASP A 45 -1.40 11.18 8.61
CA ASP A 45 -0.78 10.53 9.78
C ASP A 45 0.26 9.47 9.36
N PHE A 46 0.63 9.40 8.08
CA PHE A 46 1.56 8.37 7.61
C PHE A 46 2.99 8.69 8.08
N GLY A 47 3.64 7.72 8.71
CA GLY A 47 4.98 7.90 9.26
C GLY A 47 6.01 8.33 8.19
N THR A 48 6.90 9.24 8.56
CA THR A 48 7.93 9.81 7.67
C THR A 48 9.35 9.35 8.07
N ALA A 49 9.47 8.13 8.59
CA ALA A 49 10.74 7.58 9.07
C ALA A 49 11.82 7.53 7.97
N GLY A 50 11.41 7.43 6.70
CA GLY A 50 12.29 7.67 5.56
C GLY A 50 12.99 6.41 5.05
N LEU A 51 14.32 6.37 5.16
CA LEU A 51 15.17 5.37 4.48
C LEU A 51 14.74 3.93 4.82
N ASP A 52 14.52 3.12 3.78
CA ASP A 52 14.05 1.73 3.87
C ASP A 52 12.78 1.54 4.73
N GLN A 53 11.89 2.54 4.75
CA GLN A 53 10.57 2.38 5.34
C GLN A 53 9.76 1.36 4.55
N ARG A 54 9.52 0.19 5.15
CA ARG A 54 8.80 -0.93 4.52
C ARG A 54 7.32 -0.89 4.86
N ILE A 55 6.50 -1.21 3.88
CA ILE A 55 5.05 -1.34 4.01
C ILE A 55 4.58 -2.72 3.56
N LYS A 56 3.38 -3.09 3.99
CA LYS A 56 2.61 -4.19 3.42
C LYS A 56 1.48 -3.60 2.59
N LEU A 57 1.48 -3.86 1.28
CA LEU A 57 0.28 -3.69 0.46
C LEU A 57 -0.63 -4.89 0.72
N VAL A 58 -1.85 -4.61 1.18
CA VAL A 58 -2.91 -5.60 1.38
C VAL A 58 -3.74 -5.66 0.11
N LEU A 59 -3.72 -6.80 -0.58
CA LEU A 59 -4.51 -7.01 -1.79
C LEU A 59 -5.84 -7.71 -1.45
N PRO A 60 -6.90 -7.53 -2.25
CA PRO A 60 -8.12 -8.31 -2.13
C PRO A 60 -7.86 -9.81 -2.09
N ALA A 61 -8.55 -10.54 -1.20
CA ALA A 61 -8.46 -12.00 -1.12
C ALA A 61 -9.02 -12.69 -2.38
N ALA A 62 -10.01 -12.07 -3.02
CA ALA A 62 -10.50 -12.42 -4.35
C ALA A 62 -10.60 -11.16 -5.21
N CYS A 63 -10.42 -11.30 -6.53
CA CYS A 63 -10.56 -10.18 -7.46
C CYS A 63 -11.94 -9.53 -7.33
N GLY A 64 -11.97 -8.21 -7.14
CA GLY A 64 -13.22 -7.44 -6.95
C GLY A 64 -13.79 -7.49 -5.54
N ALA A 65 -13.23 -8.28 -4.62
CA ALA A 65 -13.63 -8.25 -3.22
C ALA A 65 -13.11 -6.97 -2.54
N PRO A 66 -13.89 -6.36 -1.64
CA PRO A 66 -13.38 -5.24 -0.83
C PRO A 66 -12.29 -5.70 0.12
N VAL A 67 -11.38 -4.79 0.48
CA VAL A 67 -10.43 -4.98 1.58
C VAL A 67 -11.00 -4.28 2.80
N ASP A 68 -11.27 -5.03 3.85
CA ASP A 68 -11.67 -4.48 5.14
C ASP A 68 -10.43 -3.98 5.90
N VAL A 69 -10.14 -2.68 5.74
CA VAL A 69 -8.95 -2.03 6.30
C VAL A 69 -8.96 -2.04 7.83
N ALA A 70 -10.14 -2.07 8.46
CA ALA A 70 -10.27 -2.09 9.92
C ALA A 70 -9.64 -3.36 10.55
N ARG A 71 -9.53 -4.45 9.80
CA ARG A 71 -8.80 -5.66 10.26
C ARG A 71 -7.31 -5.44 10.46
N PHE A 72 -6.76 -4.39 9.86
CA PHE A 72 -5.33 -4.08 9.88
C PHE A 72 -4.98 -2.91 10.82
N THR A 73 -5.95 -2.38 11.57
CA THR A 73 -5.70 -1.33 12.56
C THR A 73 -5.41 -1.86 13.96
N ASP A 74 -5.71 -3.13 14.24
CA ASP A 74 -5.40 -3.79 15.52
C ASP A 74 -3.89 -4.09 15.64
N PRO A 75 -3.25 -3.87 16.80
CA PRO A 75 -1.83 -4.21 16.99
C PRO A 75 -1.46 -5.68 16.70
N ASP A 76 -2.37 -6.63 16.91
CA ASP A 76 -2.18 -8.06 16.65
C ASP A 76 -2.79 -8.52 15.30
N TRP A 77 -3.04 -7.57 14.38
CA TRP A 77 -3.63 -7.85 13.06
C TRP A 77 -2.92 -8.99 12.32
N PHE A 78 -1.60 -9.12 12.47
CA PHE A 78 -0.82 -10.12 11.75
C PHE A 78 -1.10 -11.55 12.26
N SER A 79 -1.29 -11.73 13.57
CA SER A 79 -1.68 -13.03 14.12
C SER A 79 -3.10 -13.39 13.73
N ALA A 80 -4.03 -12.43 13.79
CA ALA A 80 -5.41 -12.63 13.33
C ALA A 80 -5.46 -12.99 11.83
N TRP A 81 -4.73 -12.26 10.98
CA TRP A 81 -4.62 -12.56 9.54
C TRP A 81 -4.05 -13.95 9.26
N ARG A 82 -3.04 -14.40 10.02
CA ARG A 82 -2.47 -15.76 9.88
C ARG A 82 -3.46 -16.88 10.25
N GLN A 83 -4.45 -16.60 11.08
CA GLN A 83 -5.45 -17.60 11.50
C GLN A 83 -6.63 -17.70 10.52
N LEU A 84 -6.78 -16.77 9.58
CA LEU A 84 -7.83 -16.83 8.56
C LEU A 84 -7.68 -18.08 7.69
N PRO A 85 -8.78 -18.68 7.20
CA PRO A 85 -8.73 -19.66 6.11
C PRO A 85 -8.01 -19.08 4.89
N ASP A 86 -7.30 -19.92 4.13
CA ASP A 86 -6.47 -19.47 3.01
C ASP A 86 -7.25 -18.64 1.97
N GLU A 87 -8.51 -18.99 1.71
CA GLU A 87 -9.43 -18.31 0.79
C GLU A 87 -9.81 -16.89 1.25
N GLN A 88 -9.74 -16.63 2.55
CA GLN A 88 -10.07 -15.33 3.15
C GLN A 88 -8.81 -14.52 3.48
N ARG A 89 -7.63 -15.14 3.38
CA ARG A 89 -6.37 -14.51 3.76
C ARG A 89 -5.87 -13.60 2.64
N ASN A 90 -5.98 -12.29 2.86
CA ASN A 90 -5.50 -11.28 1.91
C ASN A 90 -4.03 -11.53 1.53
N PRO A 91 -3.68 -11.56 0.23
CA PRO A 91 -2.29 -11.56 -0.18
C PRO A 91 -1.60 -10.27 0.28
N LEU A 92 -0.46 -10.42 0.96
CA LEU A 92 0.38 -9.30 1.38
C LEU A 92 1.61 -9.19 0.48
N ARG A 93 2.01 -7.97 0.12
CA ARG A 93 3.29 -7.72 -0.57
C ARG A 93 4.10 -6.66 0.14
N THR A 94 5.40 -6.91 0.23
CA THR A 94 6.32 -5.99 0.91
C THR A 94 6.95 -5.08 -0.12
N TYR A 95 6.84 -3.77 0.10
CA TYR A 95 7.49 -2.75 -0.72
C TYR A 95 8.17 -1.72 0.17
N THR A 96 9.09 -0.98 -0.42
CA THR A 96 9.74 0.17 0.21
C THR A 96 9.04 1.46 -0.24
N VAL A 97 8.77 2.35 0.72
CA VAL A 97 8.25 3.68 0.46
C VAL A 97 9.33 4.50 -0.22
N ARG A 98 8.97 5.14 -1.33
CA ARG A 98 9.87 5.99 -2.10
C ARG A 98 9.83 7.45 -1.64
N ALA A 99 8.64 7.95 -1.34
CA ALA A 99 8.42 9.31 -0.83
C ALA A 99 7.09 9.38 -0.08
N VAL A 100 7.02 10.27 0.93
CA VAL A 100 5.81 10.59 1.68
C VAL A 100 5.60 12.09 1.58
N ARG A 101 4.37 12.51 1.28
CA ARG A 101 3.94 13.92 1.24
C ARG A 101 2.69 14.05 2.12
N PRO A 102 2.83 14.22 3.45
CA PRO A 102 1.69 14.22 4.37
C PRO A 102 0.70 15.34 4.06
N TYR A 103 1.16 16.54 3.71
CA TYR A 103 0.28 17.67 3.38
C TYR A 103 -0.55 17.47 2.11
N GLU A 104 -0.12 16.58 1.21
CA GLU A 104 -0.85 16.22 0.00
C GLU A 104 -1.66 14.92 0.20
N HIS A 105 -1.54 14.28 1.37
CA HIS A 105 -2.05 12.94 1.62
C HIS A 105 -1.59 11.93 0.56
N GLU A 106 -0.29 11.93 0.25
CA GLU A 106 0.28 11.07 -0.79
C GLU A 106 1.49 10.25 -0.32
N VAL A 107 1.57 9.01 -0.81
CA VAL A 107 2.72 8.12 -0.64
C VAL A 107 3.09 7.50 -1.98
N ASP A 108 4.38 7.57 -2.35
CA ASP A 108 4.90 6.91 -3.55
C ASP A 108 5.54 5.57 -3.20
N VAL A 109 5.28 4.59 -4.06
CA VAL A 109 5.88 3.25 -4.00
C VAL A 109 6.35 2.89 -5.41
N ASP A 110 7.61 2.45 -5.53
CA ASP A 110 8.14 1.94 -6.78
C ASP A 110 7.97 0.42 -6.81
N VAL A 111 7.25 -0.09 -7.81
CA VAL A 111 7.00 -1.51 -8.02
C VAL A 111 7.74 -2.01 -9.26
N VAL A 112 8.24 -3.24 -9.17
CA VAL A 112 8.82 -3.95 -10.30
C VAL A 112 7.70 -4.60 -11.10
N LEU A 113 7.75 -4.42 -12.42
CA LEU A 113 6.86 -5.06 -13.37
C LEU A 113 7.51 -6.35 -13.86
N HIS A 114 6.87 -7.48 -13.58
CA HIS A 114 7.33 -8.79 -14.03
C HIS A 114 6.55 -9.25 -15.26
N GLY A 115 7.21 -9.95 -16.19
CA GLY A 115 6.57 -10.46 -17.41
C GLY A 115 6.36 -9.42 -18.50
N VAL A 116 7.08 -8.30 -18.45
CA VAL A 116 7.19 -7.32 -19.55
C VAL A 116 8.38 -7.70 -20.43
N ASP A 117 8.11 -8.04 -21.69
CA ASP A 117 9.18 -8.28 -22.67
C ASP A 117 9.95 -6.98 -22.94
N PRO A 118 11.28 -7.03 -23.16
CA PRO A 118 12.05 -5.87 -23.58
C PRO A 118 11.53 -5.40 -24.95
N GLY A 119 10.72 -4.34 -24.95
CA GLY A 119 10.06 -3.80 -26.14
C GLY A 119 8.52 -3.87 -26.10
N ALA A 120 7.93 -4.52 -25.10
CA ALA A 120 6.49 -4.43 -24.85
C ALA A 120 6.14 -3.00 -24.43
N VAL A 121 5.62 -2.21 -25.39
CA VAL A 121 4.89 -0.98 -25.09
C VAL A 121 3.66 -1.42 -24.34
N THR A 122 3.69 -1.36 -23.00
CA THR A 122 2.44 -1.38 -22.24
C THR A 122 1.67 -0.19 -22.76
N THR A 123 0.58 -0.48 -23.47
CA THR A 123 -0.31 0.53 -24.04
C THR A 123 -0.50 1.64 -23.01
N ARG A 124 -0.39 2.90 -23.44
CA ARG A 124 -0.88 4.05 -22.67
C ARG A 124 -2.35 3.75 -22.37
N GLY A 125 -2.66 3.12 -21.25
CA GLY A 125 -3.99 2.52 -21.09
C GLY A 125 -4.17 1.36 -20.11
N CYS A 126 -3.14 0.83 -19.43
CA CYS A 126 -3.42 0.09 -18.20
C CYS A 126 -3.96 1.06 -17.16
N GLY A 127 -5.28 1.24 -17.16
CA GLY A 127 -5.99 2.03 -16.18
C GLY A 127 -5.74 1.48 -14.78
N LEU A 128 -5.94 2.33 -13.77
CA LEU A 128 -5.73 1.99 -12.36
C LEU A 128 -6.48 0.71 -11.93
N ALA A 129 -7.64 0.43 -12.54
CA ALA A 129 -8.41 -0.78 -12.34
C ALA A 129 -7.72 -2.05 -12.86
N GLN A 130 -6.94 -1.95 -13.95
CA GLN A 130 -6.24 -3.09 -14.55
C GLN A 130 -5.01 -3.51 -13.73
N LEU A 131 -4.34 -2.56 -13.07
CA LEU A 131 -3.21 -2.82 -12.16
C LEU A 131 -3.63 -3.67 -10.96
N ILE A 132 -4.78 -3.33 -10.35
CA ILE A 132 -5.33 -4.07 -9.21
C ILE A 132 -5.86 -5.44 -9.66
N GLY A 133 -6.50 -5.50 -10.84
CA GLY A 133 -6.99 -6.73 -11.47
C GLY A 133 -5.88 -7.74 -11.82
N CYS A 134 -4.75 -7.28 -12.37
CA CYS A 134 -3.60 -8.16 -12.62
C CYS A 134 -2.91 -8.59 -11.32
N ALA A 135 -2.83 -7.70 -10.33
CA ALA A 135 -2.24 -8.03 -9.04
C ALA A 135 -3.03 -9.10 -8.26
N CYS A 136 -4.36 -9.14 -8.40
CA CYS A 136 -5.22 -10.14 -7.76
C CYS A 136 -5.24 -11.49 -8.50
N ALA A 137 -4.99 -11.51 -9.83
CA ALA A 137 -5.01 -12.72 -10.64
C ALA A 137 -3.67 -13.48 -10.70
N ALA A 138 -2.57 -12.87 -10.24
CA ALA A 138 -1.25 -13.50 -10.28
C ALA A 138 -1.03 -14.44 -9.08
N PRO A 139 -0.36 -15.60 -9.25
CA PRO A 139 -0.04 -16.50 -8.15
C PRO A 139 0.77 -15.79 -7.08
N ALA A 140 0.65 -16.24 -5.82
CA ALA A 140 1.24 -15.63 -4.64
C ALA A 140 2.79 -15.75 -4.52
N GLY A 141 3.49 -15.79 -5.65
CA GLY A 141 4.95 -15.75 -5.73
C GLY A 141 5.52 -14.33 -5.54
N PRO A 142 6.85 -14.21 -5.41
CA PRO A 142 7.54 -12.93 -5.19
C PRO A 142 7.38 -11.94 -6.36
N ALA A 143 6.97 -12.43 -7.53
CA ALA A 143 6.77 -11.65 -8.75
C ALA A 143 5.27 -11.45 -9.02
N VAL A 144 4.65 -10.47 -8.36
CA VAL A 144 3.31 -10.02 -8.76
C VAL A 144 3.41 -9.38 -10.14
N ARG A 145 2.53 -9.82 -11.05
CA ARG A 145 2.38 -9.17 -12.34
C ARG A 145 1.51 -7.94 -12.14
N TRP A 146 2.15 -6.78 -12.14
CA TRP A 146 1.49 -5.51 -12.36
C TRP A 146 1.43 -5.31 -13.88
N CYS A 147 0.25 -5.44 -14.47
CA CYS A 147 -0.03 -4.94 -15.81
C CYS A 147 -0.47 -3.48 -15.66
#